data_AF-A0A1C5XES4-F1
#
_entry.id   AF-A0A1C5XES4-F1
#
_cell.length_a   1.000
_cell.length_b   1.000
_cell.length_c   1.000
_cell.angle_alpha   90.00
_cell.angle_beta   90.00
_cell.angle_gamma   90.00
#
_symmetry.space_group_name_H-M   'P 1'
#
loop_
_entity.id
_entity.type
_entity.pdbx_description
1 polymer ?
#
loop_
_entity_poly.entity_id
_entity_poly.type
_entity_poly.pdbx_seq_one_letter_code
_entity_poly.pdbx_strand_id
1 'polypeptide(L)' 'MIVYHGSTEIIKNPDVVHSKKYLDFGRGFYITTFENQAKKWAVAE' A
#
# COMPACT_ATOMS: atom_id res chain seq x y z
N MET A 1 -2.31 16.17 -4.52
CA MET A 1 -1.07 15.36 -4.56
C MET A 1 -1.47 13.93 -4.89
N ILE A 2 -0.81 13.28 -5.86
CA ILE A 2 -1.06 11.87 -6.21
C ILE A 2 -0.03 10.99 -5.49
N VAL A 3 -0.49 9.85 -4.96
CA VAL A 3 0.35 8.85 -4.28
C VAL A 3 -0.02 7.46 -4.77
N TYR A 4 0.89 6.50 -4.59
CA TYR A 4 0.78 5.13 -5.08
C TYR A 4 1.01 4.14 -3.95
N HIS A 5 0.21 3.09 -3.91
CA HIS A 5 0.37 1.92 -3.04
C HIS A 5 0.69 0.71 -3.93
N GLY A 6 1.70 -0.08 -3.54
CA GLY A 6 2.03 -1.34 -4.21
C GLY A 6 1.31 -2.50 -3.54
N SER A 7 0.57 -3.29 -4.31
CA SER A 7 -0.17 -4.47 -3.86
C SER A 7 -0.20 -5.50 -4.98
N THR A 8 -0.16 -6.79 -4.63
CA THR A 8 -0.37 -7.90 -5.58
C THR A 8 -1.85 -8.09 -5.93
N GLU A 9 -2.76 -7.40 -5.25
CA GLU A 9 -4.21 -7.47 -5.45
C GLU A 9 -4.81 -6.09 -5.75
N ILE A 10 -5.91 -6.07 -6.52
CA ILE A 10 -6.68 -4.85 -6.80
C ILE A 10 -7.57 -4.52 -5.60
N ILE A 11 -7.33 -3.36 -4.99
CA ILE A 11 -8.13 -2.85 -3.87
C ILE A 11 -9.25 -1.97 -4.42
N LYS A 12 -10.47 -2.52 -4.52
CA LYS A 12 -11.66 -1.77 -5.01
C LYS A 12 -12.20 -0.77 -3.99
N ASN A 13 -12.17 -1.12 -2.70
CA ASN A 13 -12.66 -0.31 -1.59
C ASN A 13 -11.55 -0.27 -0.51
N PRO A 14 -10.69 0.76 -0.49
CA PRO A 14 -9.60 0.84 0.47
C PRO A 14 -10.14 0.99 1.90
N ASP A 15 -9.65 0.14 2.80
CA ASP A 15 -10.02 0.15 4.21
C ASP A 15 -8.78 -0.04 5.08
N VAL A 16 -8.65 0.82 6.09
CA VAL A 16 -7.55 0.83 7.06
C VAL A 16 -7.94 0.22 8.39
N VAL A 17 -9.24 -0.02 8.64
CA VAL A 17 -9.75 -0.59 9.90
C VAL A 17 -9.27 -2.02 10.07
N HIS A 18 -9.25 -2.80 8.98
CA HIS A 18 -8.81 -4.19 8.95
C HIS A 18 -7.30 -4.36 8.71
N SER A 19 -6.50 -3.29 8.74
CA SER A 19 -5.05 -3.43 8.64
C SER A 19 -4.50 -4.15 9.87
N LYS A 20 -3.29 -4.70 9.75
CA LYS A 20 -2.55 -5.26 10.89
C LYS A 20 -2.45 -4.22 12.02
N LYS A 21 -2.64 -4.66 13.26
CA LYS A 21 -2.69 -3.79 14.45
C LYS A 21 -1.32 -3.16 14.77
N TYR A 22 -0.23 -3.86 14.45
CA TYR A 22 1.13 -3.47 14.78
C TYR A 22 1.96 -3.38 13.49
N LEU A 23 1.87 -2.24 12.83
CA LEU A 23 2.75 -1.83 11.73
C LEU A 23 3.66 -0.71 12.24
N ASP A 24 4.82 -0.53 11.62
CA ASP A 24 5.85 0.42 12.06
C ASP A 24 5.32 1.86 12.19
N PHE A 25 4.32 2.20 11.37
CA PHE A 25 3.70 3.53 11.31
C PHE A 25 2.19 3.52 11.61
N GLY A 26 1.69 2.45 12.23
CA GLY A 26 0.27 2.29 12.53
C GLY A 26 -0.57 1.82 11.33
N ARG A 27 -1.90 1.85 11.51
CA ARG A 27 -2.85 1.29 10.54
C ARG A 27 -2.92 2.15 9.29
N GLY A 28 -2.74 1.53 8.12
CA GLY A 28 -2.83 2.22 6.84
C GLY A 28 -2.18 1.48 5.68
N PHE A 29 -2.07 2.17 4.55
CA PHE A 29 -1.36 1.73 3.37
C PHE A 29 0.04 2.36 3.35
N TYR A 30 1.05 1.55 3.04
CA TYR A 30 2.37 2.09 2.67
C TYR A 30 2.26 2.74 1.30
N ILE A 31 2.60 4.02 1.22
CA ILE A 31 2.45 4.84 0.01
C ILE A 31 3.76 5.53 -0.37
N THR A 32 3.84 5.92 -1.64
CA THR A 32 4.96 6.67 -2.21
C THR A 32 4.47 7.63 -3.29
N THR A 33 5.17 8.72 -3.54
CA THR A 33 4.92 9.60 -4.70
C THR A 33 5.58 9.07 -5.98
N PHE A 34 6.45 8.05 -5.88
CA PHE A 34 7.16 7.45 -7.00
C PHE A 34 6.44 6.19 -7.52
N GLU A 35 5.69 6.31 -8.61
CA GLU A 35 4.91 5.20 -9.20
C GLU A 35 5.75 3.94 -9.46
N ASN A 36 6.96 4.11 -10.02
CA ASN A 36 7.87 2.99 -10.29
C ASN A 36 8.30 2.24 -9.02
N GLN A 37 8.34 2.91 -7.88
CA GLN A 37 8.64 2.26 -6.60
C GLN A 37 7.46 1.42 -6.12
N ALA A 38 6.22 1.92 -6.26
CA ALA A 38 5.02 1.16 -5.94
C ALA A 38 4.87 -0.08 -6.83
N LYS A 39 5.21 0.01 -8.12
CA LYS A 39 5.24 -1.14 -9.04
C LYS A 39 6.23 -2.22 -8.59
N LYS A 40 7.42 -1.81 -8.12
CA LYS A 40 8.42 -2.74 -7.57
C LYS A 40 7.95 -3.42 -6.27
N TRP A 41 7.12 -2.77 -5.45
CA TRP A 41 6.54 -3.39 -4.26
C TRP A 41 5.40 -4.36 -4.57
N ALA A 42 4.77 -4.24 -5.74
CA ALA A 42 3.62 -5.02 -6.16
C ALA A 42 3.97 -6.37 -6.82
N VAL A 43 5.24 -6.79 -6.80
CA VAL A 43 5.68 -8.09 -7.34
C VAL A 43 5.73 -9.11 -6.21
N ALA A 44 5.16 -10.29 -6.42
CA ALA A 44 5.36 -11.44 -5.55
C ALA A 44 6.73 -12.07 -5.87
N GLU A 45 7.51 -12.42 -4.85
CA GLU A 45 8.66 -13.34 -5.00
C GLU A 45 8.18 -14.78 -5.24
#